data_AF-A0AA38FL66-F1
#
_entry.id   AF-A0AA38FL66-F1
#
_cell.length_a   1.000
_cell.length_b   1.000
_cell.length_c   1.000
_cell.angle_alpha   90.00
_cell.angle_beta   90.00
_cell.angle_gamma   90.00
#
_symmetry.space_group_name_H-M   'P 1'
#
loop_
_entity.id
_entity.type
_entity.pdbx_description
1 polymer ?
#
loop_
_entity_poly.entity_id
_entity_poly.type
_entity_poly.pdbx_seq_one_letter_code
_entity_poly.pdbx_strand_id
1 'polypeptide(L)' 'NYFSQLAKLQQTGLVKDYVHQFQNISLRVENIPEENLNDLFLGGLKDHIEHELRMFNPIKLSDSIIMARHVEEKILY' A
#
# COMPACT_ATOMS: atom_id res chain seq x y z
N ASN A 1 13.07 13.37 5.96
CA ASN A 1 12.90 12.14 6.75
C ASN A 1 12.14 11.13 5.89
N TYR A 2 12.64 9.89 5.75
CA TYR A 2 12.00 8.83 4.96
C TYR A 2 10.63 8.42 5.51
N PHE A 3 10.42 8.45 6.83
CA PHE A 3 9.10 8.19 7.41
C PHE A 3 8.03 9.15 6.87
N SER A 4 8.35 10.45 6.82
CA SER A 4 7.45 11.47 6.28
C SER A 4 7.21 11.33 4.77
N GLN A 5 8.15 10.74 4.03
CA GLN A 5 7.96 10.42 2.61
C GLN A 5 7.02 9.22 2.47
N LEU A 6 7.24 8.17 3.27
CA LEU A 6 6.39 6.98 3.29
C LEU A 6 4.94 7.33 3.64
N ALA A 7 4.74 8.14 4.68
CA ALA A 7 3.41 8.55 5.14
C ALA A 7 2.67 9.51 4.20
N LYS A 8 3.37 10.10 3.21
CA LYS A 8 2.77 10.97 2.20
C LYS A 8 2.74 10.31 0.81
N LEU A 9 3.21 9.07 0.70
CA LEU A 9 3.22 8.37 -0.57
C LEU A 9 1.77 8.05 -0.97
N GLN A 10 1.44 8.32 -2.23
CA GLN A 10 0.11 8.11 -2.78
C GLN A 10 0.23 7.42 -4.14
N GLN A 11 -0.68 6.50 -4.42
CA GLN A 11 -0.79 5.81 -5.69
C GLN A 11 -1.36 6.79 -6.73
N THR A 12 -0.50 7.22 -7.65
CA THR A 12 -0.91 8.05 -8.79
C THR A 12 -1.17 7.22 -10.06
N GLY A 13 -0.41 6.13 -10.24
CA GLY A 13 -0.47 5.24 -11.39
C GLY A 13 -0.98 3.84 -11.05
N LEU A 14 -0.29 2.84 -11.61
CA LEU A 14 -0.58 1.42 -11.39
C LEU A 14 -0.15 0.99 -9.98
N VAL A 15 -0.84 0.01 -9.40
CA VAL A 15 -0.51 -0.58 -8.10
C VAL A 15 0.93 -1.09 -8.09
N LYS A 16 1.41 -1.68 -9.20
CA LYS A 16 2.80 -2.18 -9.29
C LYS A 16 3.84 -1.08 -9.04
N ASP A 17 3.60 0.12 -9.56
CA ASP A 17 4.53 1.25 -9.47
C ASP A 17 4.49 1.87 -8.08
N TYR A 18 3.30 1.91 -7.48
CA TYR A 18 3.11 2.32 -6.08
C TYR A 18 3.80 1.34 -5.11
N VAL A 19 3.61 0.03 -5.27
CA VAL A 19 4.25 -1.01 -4.43
C VAL A 19 5.77 -0.88 -4.50
N HIS A 20 6.33 -0.71 -5.69
CA HIS A 20 7.78 -0.55 -5.86
C HIS A 20 8.31 0.70 -5.14
N GLN A 21 7.61 1.83 -5.23
CA GLN A 21 7.98 3.05 -4.51
C GLN A 21 7.85 2.88 -2.99
N PHE A 22 6.76 2.26 -2.53
CA PHE A 22 6.50 2.02 -1.12
C PHE A 22 7.62 1.18 -0.49
N GLN A 23 7.96 0.04 -1.11
CA GLN A 23 9.03 -0.84 -0.64
C GLN A 23 10.40 -0.14 -0.62
N ASN A 24 10.72 0.63 -1.66
CA ASN A 24 11.98 1.36 -1.72
C ASN A 24 12.13 2.41 -0.61
N ILE A 25 11.03 3.05 -0.19
CA ILE A 25 11.05 4.02 0.91
C ILE A 25 11.02 3.30 2.27
N SER A 26 10.21 2.24 2.42
CA SER A 26 10.05 1.52 3.69
C SER A 26 11.35 0.86 4.15
N LEU A 27 12.19 0.36 3.21
CA LEU A 27 13.51 -0.17 3.52
C LEU A 27 14.47 0.85 4.17
N ARG A 28 14.17 2.15 4.07
CA ARG A 28 14.98 3.24 4.62
C ARG A 28 14.41 3.79 5.94
N VAL A 29 13.34 3.20 6.46
CA VAL A 29 12.77 3.57 7.75
C VAL A 29 12.95 2.43 8.73
N GLU A 30 13.59 2.72 9.85
CA GLU A 30 13.83 1.74 10.90
C GLU A 30 12.67 1.69 11.90
N ASN A 31 12.45 0.53 12.51
CA ASN A 31 11.56 0.33 13.66
C ASN A 31 10.08 0.72 13.44
N ILE A 32 9.54 0.53 12.22
CA ILE A 32 8.08 0.63 11.99
C ILE A 32 7.44 -0.75 12.25
N PRO A 33 6.43 -0.85 13.14
CA PRO A 33 5.62 -2.06 13.28
C PRO A 33 4.95 -2.47 11.95
N GLU A 34 4.79 -3.77 11.71
CA GLU A 34 4.17 -4.25 10.46
C GLU A 34 2.72 -3.75 10.29
N GLU A 35 1.96 -3.66 11.37
CA GLU A 35 0.61 -3.10 11.37
C GLU A 35 0.59 -1.64 10.86
N ASN A 36 1.54 -0.82 11.30
CA ASN A 36 1.68 0.56 10.83
C ASN A 36 2.09 0.61 9.36
N LEU A 37 2.97 -0.29 8.90
CA LEU A 37 3.31 -0.38 7.48
C LEU A 37 2.09 -0.76 6.64
N ASN A 38 1.25 -1.66 7.16
CA ASN A 38 0.02 -2.05 6.49
C ASN A 38 -0.96 -0.88 6.40
N ASP A 39 -1.20 -0.15 7.49
CA ASP A 39 -2.06 1.03 7.48
C ASP A 39 -1.56 2.13 6.55
N LEU A 40 -0.25 2.40 6.55
CA LEU A 40 0.38 3.35 5.64
C LEU A 40 0.25 2.91 4.18
N PHE A 41 0.41 1.60 3.91
CA PHE A 41 0.23 1.06 2.57
C PHE A 41 -1.21 1.26 2.09
N LEU A 42 -2.20 0.88 2.91
CA LEU A 42 -3.62 1.00 2.59
C LEU A 42 -4.02 2.47 2.35
N GLY A 43 -3.63 3.38 3.25
CA GLY A 43 -3.96 4.81 3.13
C GLY A 43 -3.23 5.56 2.00
N GLY A 44 -2.30 4.90 1.31
CA GLY A 44 -1.69 5.44 0.10
C GLY A 44 -2.24 4.86 -1.20
N LEU A 45 -3.17 3.90 -1.15
CA LEU A 45 -3.84 3.39 -2.35
C LEU A 45 -4.90 4.38 -2.83
N LYS A 46 -5.34 4.23 -4.09
CA LYS A 46 -6.53 4.94 -4.59
C LYS A 46 -7.76 4.53 -3.78
N ASP A 47 -8.66 5.48 -3.52
CA ASP A 47 -9.83 5.33 -2.65
C ASP A 47 -10.63 4.04 -2.88
N HIS A 48 -10.88 3.67 -4.14
CA HIS A 48 -11.65 2.47 -4.46
C HIS A 48 -10.92 1.16 -4.11
N ILE A 49 -9.59 1.12 -4.28
CA ILE A 49 -8.77 -0.04 -3.91
C ILE A 49 -8.65 -0.10 -2.39
N GLU A 50 -8.35 1.03 -1.75
CA GLU A 50 -8.28 1.12 -0.28
C GLU A 50 -9.57 0.62 0.36
N HIS A 51 -10.73 1.10 -0.12
CA HIS A 51 -12.02 0.75 0.44
C HIS A 51 -12.29 -0.76 0.36
N GLU A 52 -12.06 -1.38 -0.81
CA GLU A 52 -12.24 -2.83 -0.97
C GLU A 52 -11.29 -3.62 -0.05
N LEU A 53 -10.02 -3.23 0.05
CA LEU A 53 -9.07 -3.90 0.93
C LEU A 53 -9.42 -3.76 2.41
N ARG A 54 -9.86 -2.58 2.87
CA ARG A 54 -10.27 -2.39 4.26
C ARG A 54 -11.45 -3.26 4.65
N MET A 55 -12.35 -3.60 3.71
CA MET A 55 -13.42 -4.56 3.96
C MET A 55 -12.91 -5.99 4.21
N PHE A 56 -11.80 -6.37 3.58
CA PHE A 56 -11.16 -7.67 3.78
C PHE A 56 -10.25 -7.73 5.02
N ASN A 57 -9.95 -6.58 5.62
CA ASN A 57 -9.14 -6.46 6.83
C ASN A 57 -7.81 -7.26 6.78
N PRO A 58 -6.94 -7.00 5.79
CA PRO A 58 -5.66 -7.69 5.68
C PRO A 58 -4.77 -7.39 6.88
N ILE A 59 -4.19 -8.44 7.46
CA ILE A 59 -3.31 -8.30 8.64
C ILE A 59 -1.85 -8.08 8.21
N LYS A 60 -1.42 -8.73 7.12
CA LYS A 60 -0.03 -8.67 6.64
C LYS A 60 0.09 -7.77 5.43
N LEU A 61 1.22 -7.06 5.35
CA LEU A 61 1.53 -6.20 4.21
C LEU A 61 1.58 -7.00 2.89
N SER A 62 2.08 -8.24 2.93
CA SER A 62 2.10 -9.13 1.75
C SER A 62 0.71 -9.36 1.18
N ASP A 63 -0.28 -9.54 2.05
CA ASP A 63 -1.64 -9.87 1.66
C ASP A 63 -2.30 -8.63 1.04
N SER A 64 -2.08 -7.46 1.65
CA SER A 64 -2.51 -6.16 1.10
C SER A 64 -1.93 -5.92 -0.30
N ILE A 65 -0.65 -6.23 -0.54
CA ILE A 65 -0.03 -6.06 -1.86
C ILE A 65 -0.67 -6.96 -2.91
N ILE A 66 -0.92 -8.23 -2.58
CA ILE A 66 -1.55 -9.20 -3.50
C ILE A 66 -2.99 -8.77 -3.80
N MET A 67 -3.76 -8.42 -2.76
CA MET A 67 -5.14 -7.98 -2.93
C MET A 67 -5.24 -6.71 -3.76
N ALA A 68 -4.40 -5.70 -3.54
CA ALA A 68 -4.42 -4.46 -4.29
C ALA A 68 -4.24 -4.69 -5.80
N ARG A 69 -3.36 -5.62 -6.18
CA ARG A 69 -3.14 -6.00 -7.59
C ARG A 69 -4.39 -6.65 -8.18
N HIS A 70 -5.01 -7.58 -7.47
CA HIS A 70 -6.23 -8.24 -7.94
C HIS A 70 -7.41 -7.28 -8.09
N VAL A 71 -7.54 -6.32 -7.18
CA VAL A 71 -8.57 -5.27 -7.29
C VAL A 71 -8.32 -4.38 -8.50
N GLU A 72 -7.08 -3.94 -8.73
CA GLU A 72 -6.76 -3.14 -9.93
C GLU A 72 -7.00 -3.94 -11.22
N GLU A 73 -6.64 -5.22 -11.27
CA GLU A 73 -6.90 -6.11 -12.40
C GLU A 73 -8.40 -6.18 -12.71
N LYS A 74 -9.27 -6.35 -11.71
CA LYS A 74 -10.74 -6.38 -11.87
C LYS A 74 -11.33 -5.11 -12.49
N ILE A 75 -10.66 -3.97 -12.37
CA ILE A 75 -11.15 -2.66 -12.85
C ILE A 75 -10.67 -2.39 -14.27
N LEU A 76 -9.52 -2.94 -14.65
CA LEU A 76 -8.94 -2.78 -15.98
C LEU A 76 -9.58 -3.69 -17.04
N TYR A 77 -10.47 -4.61 -16.65
CA TYR A 77 -11.22 -5.54 -17.51
C TYR A 77 -12.73 -5.40 -17.28
#